data_AF-A0A2T5FY79-F1
#
_entry.id   AF-A0A2T5FY79-F1
#
_cell.length_a   1.000
_cell.length_b   1.000
_cell.length_c   1.000
_cell.angle_alpha   90.00
_cell.angle_beta   90.00
_cell.angle_gamma   90.00
#
_symmetry.space_group_name_H-M   'P 1'
#
loop_
_entity.id
_entity.type
_entity.pdbx_description
1 polymer ?
#
loop_
_entity_poly.entity_id
_entity_poly.type
_entity_poly.pdbx_seq_one_letter_code
_entity_poly.pdbx_strand_id
1 'polypeptide(L)'
;MFDIAPTELLLVAVVALVVIGPKDLPRAMRFVGQWVGRARGVARHFRSGLDEMIRQAELEEMEKKWAAENARIMQEHPQAGHDERGDDLADAAMTPLPAPADSQPAGPDSTEPPSDCRPEARA
;
A
#
# COMPACT_ATOMS: atom_id res chain seq x y z
N MET A 1 30.15 -11.96 -11.74
CA MET A 1 30.35 -12.15 -13.20
C MET A 1 29.83 -10.96 -14.05
N PHE A 2 29.62 -9.78 -13.44
CA PHE A 2 29.52 -8.50 -14.14
C PHE A 2 30.52 -7.55 -13.47
N ASP A 3 31.81 -7.76 -13.77
CA ASP A 3 32.84 -6.78 -13.46
C ASP A 3 32.71 -5.74 -14.57
N ILE A 4 31.77 -4.80 -14.43
CA ILE A 4 31.73 -3.60 -15.27
C ILE A 4 32.42 -2.54 -14.44
N ALA A 5 33.73 -2.49 -14.55
CA ALA A 5 34.52 -1.44 -13.95
C ALA A 5 34.13 -0.10 -14.61
N PRO A 6 34.24 1.03 -13.88
CA PRO A 6 34.01 2.36 -14.45
C PRO A 6 34.80 2.61 -15.75
N THR A 7 35.98 2.00 -15.86
CA THR A 7 36.84 2.06 -17.05
C THR A 7 36.22 1.40 -18.28
N GLU A 8 35.56 0.24 -18.15
CA GLU A 8 34.93 -0.46 -19.26
C GLU A 8 33.69 0.30 -19.73
N LEU A 9 32.93 0.89 -18.80
CA LEU A 9 31.81 1.76 -19.14
C LEU A 9 32.28 3.02 -19.90
N LEU A 10 33.42 3.59 -19.53
CA LEU A 10 34.05 4.69 -20.25
C LEU A 10 34.48 4.27 -21.66
N LEU A 11 35.11 3.10 -21.81
CA LEU A 11 35.49 2.55 -23.11
C LEU A 11 34.28 2.40 -24.03
N VAL A 12 33.19 1.81 -23.52
CA VAL A 12 31.93 1.68 -24.28
C VAL A 12 31.36 3.05 -24.65
N ALA A 13 31.39 4.03 -23.75
CA ALA A 13 30.93 5.39 -24.04
C ALA A 13 31.76 6.05 -25.16
N VAL A 14 33.08 5.89 -25.16
CA VAL A 14 33.96 6.38 -26.23
C VAL A 14 33.64 5.70 -27.56
N VAL A 15 33.53 4.36 -27.57
CA VAL A 15 33.17 3.61 -28.78
C VAL A 15 31.80 4.04 -29.31
N ALA A 16 30.80 4.22 -28.43
CA ALA A 16 29.48 4.70 -28.81
C ALA A 16 29.54 6.11 -29.42
N LEU A 17 30.36 7.01 -28.86
CA LEU A 17 30.57 8.35 -29.42
C LEU A 17 31.22 8.32 -30.81
N VAL A 18 32.13 7.39 -31.07
CA VAL A 18 32.78 7.26 -32.39
C VAL A 18 31.84 6.65 -33.42
N VAL A 19 31.11 5.60 -33.05
CA VAL A 19 30.24 4.85 -33.97
C VAL A 19 28.96 5.62 -34.31
N ILE A 20 28.30 6.17 -33.29
CA ILE A 20 27.04 6.90 -33.45
C ILE A 20 27.31 8.38 -33.75
N GLY A 21 28.40 8.93 -33.23
CA GLY A 21 28.70 10.35 -33.29
C GLY A 21 28.21 11.10 -32.04
N PRO A 22 28.96 12.12 -31.56
CA PRO A 22 28.61 12.88 -30.36
C PRO A 22 27.31 13.69 -30.48
N LYS A 23 26.89 14.01 -31.71
CA LYS A 23 25.65 14.77 -31.97
C LYS A 23 24.40 13.90 -31.99
N ASP A 24 24.54 12.62 -32.37
CA ASP A 24 23.41 11.69 -32.49
C ASP A 24 23.18 10.88 -31.22
N LEU A 25 24.20 10.70 -30.39
CA LEU A 25 24.10 10.07 -29.07
C LEU A 25 23.01 10.71 -28.17
N PRO A 26 22.92 12.05 -27.98
CA PRO A 26 21.86 12.64 -27.17
C PRO A 26 20.46 12.47 -27.77
N ARG A 27 20.35 12.32 -29.09
CA ARG A 27 19.07 12.00 -29.76
C ARG A 27 18.70 10.53 -29.55
N ALA A 28 19.65 9.62 -29.64
CA ALA A 28 19.46 8.19 -29.39
C ALA A 28 19.07 7.91 -27.92
N MET A 29 19.76 8.54 -26.95
CA MET A 29 19.40 8.46 -25.53
C MET A 29 17.96 8.91 -25.27
N ARG A 30 17.51 9.98 -25.94
CA ARG A 30 16.12 10.44 -25.83
C ARG A 30 15.14 9.42 -26.38
N PHE A 31 15.43 8.80 -27.52
CA PHE A 31 14.59 7.77 -28.10
C PHE A 31 14.48 6.55 -27.18
N VAL A 32 15.62 6.01 -26.74
CA VAL A 32 15.67 4.87 -25.81
C VAL A 32 14.99 5.22 -24.49
N GLY A 33 15.26 6.40 -23.93
CA GLY A 33 14.66 6.88 -22.69
C GLY A 33 13.14 7.01 -22.77
N GLN A 34 12.60 7.52 -23.88
CA GLN A 34 11.15 7.57 -24.12
C GLN A 34 10.53 6.18 -24.23
N TRP A 35 11.22 5.24 -24.89
CA TRP A 35 10.77 3.86 -25.04
C TRP A 35 10.74 3.13 -23.69
N VAL A 36 11.85 3.22 -22.94
CA VAL A 36 11.98 2.66 -21.59
C VAL A 36 10.98 3.33 -20.64
N GLY A 37 10.79 4.64 -20.74
CA GLY A 37 9.81 5.38 -19.94
C GLY A 37 8.37 4.91 -20.18
N ARG A 38 8.00 4.67 -21.44
CA ARG A 38 6.71 4.10 -21.81
C ARG A 38 6.56 2.67 -21.26
N ALA A 39 7.56 1.82 -21.42
CA ALA A 39 7.56 0.47 -20.85
C ALA A 39 7.44 0.49 -19.32
N ARG A 40 8.13 1.42 -18.63
CA ARG A 40 8.04 1.62 -17.17
C ARG A 40 6.65 2.08 -16.73
N GLY A 41 5.98 2.91 -17.54
CA GLY A 41 4.60 3.34 -17.30
C GLY A 41 3.62 2.18 -17.39
N VAL A 42 3.74 1.38 -18.45
CA VAL A 42 2.96 0.16 -18.67
C VAL A 42 3.20 -0.86 -17.54
N ALA A 43 4.46 -1.09 -17.15
CA ALA A 43 4.82 -1.97 -16.04
C ALA A 43 4.24 -1.50 -14.69
N ARG A 44 4.07 -0.19 -14.47
CA ARG A 44 3.39 0.32 -13.27
C ARG A 44 1.92 -0.09 -13.22
N HIS A 45 1.22 -0.03 -14.35
CA HIS A 45 -0.17 -0.48 -14.43
C HIS A 45 -0.31 -1.99 -14.28
N PHE A 46 0.62 -2.76 -14.87
CA PHE A 46 0.69 -4.19 -14.62
C PHE A 46 0.96 -4.50 -13.16
N ARG A 47 1.88 -3.79 -12.50
CA ARG A 47 2.13 -4.01 -11.07
C ARG A 47 0.89 -3.75 -10.23
N SER A 48 0.15 -2.68 -10.49
CA SER A 48 -1.13 -2.42 -9.81
C SER A 48 -2.19 -3.49 -10.08
N GLY A 49 -2.28 -3.99 -11.32
CA GLY A 49 -3.22 -5.08 -11.66
C GLY A 49 -2.79 -6.43 -11.10
N LEU A 50 -1.49 -6.69 -11.01
CA LEU A 50 -0.91 -7.91 -10.46
C LEU A 50 -1.00 -7.90 -8.93
N ASP A 51 -0.84 -6.75 -8.28
CA ASP A 51 -1.10 -6.56 -6.84
C ASP A 51 -2.59 -6.81 -6.52
N GLU A 52 -3.52 -6.37 -7.37
CA GLU A 52 -4.95 -6.66 -7.23
C GLU A 52 -5.26 -8.16 -7.44
N MET A 53 -4.66 -8.79 -8.45
CA MET A 53 -4.80 -10.24 -8.65
C MET A 53 -4.15 -11.06 -7.54
N ILE A 54 -2.99 -10.65 -7.02
CA ILE A 54 -2.33 -11.29 -5.88
C ILE A 54 -3.20 -11.13 -4.64
N ARG A 55 -3.78 -9.95 -4.40
CA ARG A 55 -4.73 -9.74 -3.32
C ARG A 55 -5.90 -10.71 -3.42
N GLN A 56 -6.43 -10.93 -4.63
CA GLN A 56 -7.51 -11.89 -4.88
C GLN A 56 -7.05 -13.35 -4.72
N ALA A 57 -5.85 -13.70 -5.18
CA ALA A 57 -5.28 -15.03 -5.04
C ALA A 57 -4.90 -15.37 -3.59
N GLU A 58 -4.42 -14.38 -2.82
CA GLU A 58 -4.22 -14.48 -1.38
C GLU A 58 -5.55 -14.69 -0.65
N LEU A 59 -6.64 -14.04 -1.09
CA LEU A 59 -7.97 -14.25 -0.53
C LEU A 59 -8.49 -15.67 -0.79
N GLU A 60 -8.35 -16.19 -2.01
CA GLU A 60 -8.73 -17.59 -2.33
C GLU A 60 -7.89 -18.61 -1.53
N GLU A 61 -6.57 -18.40 -1.40
CA GLU A 61 -5.74 -19.29 -0.58
C GLU A 61 -6.06 -19.20 0.92
N MET A 62 -6.38 -18.01 1.42
CA MET A 62 -6.78 -17.80 2.82
C MET A 62 -8.13 -18.45 3.12
N GLU A 63 -9.11 -18.33 2.22
CA GLU A 63 -10.42 -18.96 2.36
C GLU A 63 -10.32 -20.49 2.33
N LYS A 64 -9.46 -21.03 1.46
CA LYS A 64 -9.20 -22.47 1.39
C LYS A 64 -8.49 -23.01 2.64
N LYS A 65 -7.55 -22.25 3.20
CA LYS A 65 -6.89 -22.55 4.50
C LYS A 65 -7.88 -22.49 5.66
N TRP A 66 -8.74 -21.47 5.68
CA TRP A 66 -9.77 -21.32 6.72
C TRP A 66 -10.82 -22.42 6.65
N ALA A 67 -11.27 -22.80 5.45
CA ALA A 67 -12.21 -23.90 5.24
C ALA A 67 -11.62 -25.26 5.65
N ALA A 68 -10.35 -25.52 5.32
CA ALA A 68 -9.66 -26.73 5.74
C ALA A 68 -9.48 -26.80 7.27
N GLU A 69 -9.09 -25.70 7.89
CA GLU A 69 -8.96 -25.63 9.36
C GLU A 69 -10.32 -25.75 10.06
N ASN A 70 -11.36 -25.09 9.55
CA ASN A 70 -12.71 -25.18 10.10
C ASN A 70 -13.32 -26.58 9.94
N ALA A 71 -13.08 -27.25 8.80
CA ALA A 71 -13.48 -28.64 8.60
C ALA A 71 -12.76 -29.59 9.56
N ARG A 72 -11.49 -29.32 9.87
CA ARG A 72 -10.71 -30.07 10.86
C ARG A 72 -11.24 -29.84 12.29
N ILE A 73 -11.55 -28.60 12.66
CA ILE A 73 -12.18 -28.26 13.95
C ILE A 73 -13.54 -28.95 14.10
N MET A 74 -14.36 -29.01 13.05
CA MET A 74 -15.66 -29.73 13.06
C MET A 74 -15.52 -31.26 13.16
N GLN A 75 -14.42 -31.84 12.65
CA GLN A 75 -14.12 -33.27 12.80
C GLN A 75 -13.57 -33.60 14.19
N GLU A 76 -12.74 -32.71 14.76
CA GLU A 76 -12.16 -32.86 16.10
C GLU A 76 -13.17 -32.53 17.22
N HIS A 77 -14.14 -31.65 16.96
CA HIS A 77 -15.27 -31.34 17.83
C HIS A 77 -16.62 -31.49 17.09
N PRO A 78 -17.13 -32.73 16.93
CA PRO A 78 -18.55 -32.90 16.65
C PRO A 78 -19.31 -32.26 17.80
N GLN A 79 -20.13 -31.24 17.53
CA GLN A 79 -21.02 -30.68 18.55
C GLN A 79 -21.97 -31.78 19.03
N ALA A 80 -21.59 -32.44 20.13
CA ALA A 80 -22.53 -33.08 21.00
C ALA A 80 -23.30 -31.96 21.72
N GLY A 81 -24.47 -31.63 21.16
CA GLY A 81 -25.59 -31.00 21.85
C GLY A 81 -25.35 -29.60 22.42
N HIS A 82 -25.80 -28.58 21.69
CA HIS A 82 -26.30 -27.34 22.29
C HIS A 82 -27.74 -27.10 21.83
N ASP A 83 -28.61 -28.04 22.22
CA ASP A 83 -30.07 -27.84 22.19
C ASP A 83 -30.62 -27.39 23.57
N GLU A 84 -29.83 -27.25 24.66
CA GLU A 84 -30.42 -27.06 26.01
C GLU A 84 -29.71 -26.09 26.99
N ARG A 85 -29.29 -24.89 26.58
CA ARG A 85 -28.87 -23.88 27.59
C ARG A 85 -29.01 -22.43 27.12
N GLY A 86 -30.10 -21.76 27.50
CA GLY A 86 -30.02 -20.31 27.68
C GLY A 86 -31.24 -19.45 27.36
N ASP A 87 -32.47 -19.97 27.39
CA ASP A 87 -33.68 -19.13 27.42
C ASP A 87 -33.80 -18.25 28.69
N ASP A 88 -32.85 -18.33 29.64
CA ASP A 88 -32.94 -17.68 30.95
C ASP A 88 -32.14 -16.36 31.12
N LEU A 89 -31.50 -15.83 30.07
CA LEU A 89 -30.66 -14.61 30.19
C LEU A 89 -31.25 -13.37 29.51
N ALA A 90 -32.39 -13.49 28.82
CA ALA A 90 -33.00 -12.38 28.11
C ALA A 90 -33.70 -11.34 29.02
N ASP A 91 -33.90 -11.64 30.32
CA ASP A 91 -34.74 -10.83 31.21
C ASP A 91 -33.97 -9.94 32.21
N ALA A 92 -32.63 -9.95 32.22
CA ALA A 92 -31.87 -9.38 33.35
C ALA A 92 -30.94 -8.18 33.06
N ALA A 93 -30.97 -7.54 31.88
CA ALA A 93 -30.07 -6.40 31.63
C ALA A 93 -30.55 -5.38 30.58
N MET A 94 -31.63 -4.65 30.86
CA MET A 94 -31.81 -3.29 30.31
C MET A 94 -32.43 -2.35 31.35
N THR A 95 -31.62 -1.92 32.30
CA THR A 95 -31.90 -0.71 33.09
C THR A 95 -31.32 0.49 32.32
N PRO A 96 -32.11 1.48 31.89
CA PRO A 96 -31.57 2.65 31.20
C PRO A 96 -30.71 3.46 32.18
N LEU A 97 -29.45 3.70 31.80
CA LEU A 97 -28.51 4.56 32.53
C LEU A 97 -29.00 6.03 32.45
N PRO A 98 -28.95 6.82 33.55
CA PRO A 98 -29.33 8.23 33.52
C PRO A 98 -28.41 9.07 32.62
N ALA A 99 -29.02 10.00 31.88
CA ALA A 99 -28.37 10.90 30.94
C ALA A 99 -27.26 11.76 31.59
N PRO A 100 -26.20 12.11 30.84
CA PRO A 100 -25.08 12.89 31.36
C PRO A 100 -25.54 14.32 31.70
N ALA A 101 -25.39 14.70 32.96
CA ALA A 101 -25.52 16.08 33.41
C ALA A 101 -24.26 16.86 32.99
N ASP A 102 -24.49 18.00 32.34
CA ASP A 102 -23.48 18.98 31.97
C ASP A 102 -22.56 19.34 33.15
N SER A 103 -21.26 19.34 32.90
CA SER A 103 -20.28 20.08 33.70
C SER A 103 -19.24 20.68 32.78
N GLN A 104 -19.38 22.00 32.66
CA GLN A 104 -18.61 22.96 31.87
C GLN A 104 -17.21 23.20 32.47
N PRO A 105 -16.43 24.17 31.97
CA PRO A 105 -15.22 24.03 31.17
C PRO A 105 -13.92 24.17 31.98
N ALA A 106 -12.81 23.62 31.48
CA ALA A 106 -11.47 24.01 31.91
C ALA A 106 -10.50 23.94 30.72
N GLY A 107 -10.13 25.11 30.17
CA GLY A 107 -8.85 25.24 29.47
C GLY A 107 -7.70 25.27 30.48
N PRO A 108 -6.44 25.55 30.10
CA PRO A 108 -5.90 25.86 28.77
C PRO A 108 -4.77 24.87 28.38
N ASP A 109 -4.30 24.88 27.13
CA ASP A 109 -2.91 25.28 26.89
C ASP A 109 -2.64 25.50 25.40
N SER A 110 -1.70 26.41 25.20
CA SER A 110 -1.26 27.05 23.98
C SER A 110 -0.39 26.12 23.15
N THR A 111 -0.50 26.15 21.82
CA THR A 111 0.64 26.11 20.89
C THR A 111 0.14 26.52 19.50
N GLU A 112 0.20 27.80 19.18
CA GLU A 112 0.23 28.26 17.78
C GLU A 112 1.08 29.53 17.68
N PRO A 113 2.18 29.49 16.92
CA PRO A 113 2.73 30.68 16.31
C PRO A 113 2.57 30.66 14.77
N PRO A 114 2.63 31.83 14.14
CA PRO A 114 1.62 32.24 13.17
C PRO A 114 1.97 31.96 11.70
N SER A 115 0.89 31.78 10.95
CA SER A 115 0.82 31.92 9.50
C SER A 115 1.21 33.35 9.09
N ASP A 116 2.32 33.49 8.36
CA ASP A 116 2.66 34.73 7.65
C ASP A 116 3.04 34.37 6.20
N CYS A 117 2.08 34.55 5.30
CA CYS A 117 2.27 34.50 3.85
C CYS A 117 1.71 35.80 3.27
N ARG A 118 2.57 36.82 3.14
CA ARG A 118 2.31 38.01 2.34
C ARG A 118 3.25 38.04 1.13
N PRO A 119 2.74 38.05 -0.11
CA PRO A 119 3.57 38.32 -1.27
C PRO A 119 3.57 39.84 -1.54
N GLU A 120 4.72 40.51 -1.38
CA GLU A 120 4.91 41.84 -1.94
C GLU A 120 5.45 41.73 -3.37
N ALA A 121 4.56 42.05 -4.32
CA ALA A 121 4.89 42.43 -5.68
C ALA A 121 5.68 43.75 -5.68
N ARG A 122 6.80 43.80 -6.40
CA ARG A 122 7.59 45.01 -6.60
C ARG A 122 7.52 45.39 -8.07
N ALA A 123 6.93 46.56 -8.32
CA ALA A 123 7.02 47.33 -9.56
C ALA A 123 8.33 48.13 -9.60
#